data_AF-A0A6M1LLI4-F1
#
_entry.id   AF-A0A6M1LLI4-F1
#
_cell.length_a   1.000
_cell.length_b   1.000
_cell.length_c   1.000
_cell.angle_alpha   90.00
_cell.angle_beta   90.00
_cell.angle_gamma   90.00
#
_symmetry.space_group_name_H-M   'P 1'
#
loop_
_entity.id
_entity.type
_entity.pdbx_description
1 polymer ?
#
loop_
_entity_poly.entity_id
_entity_poly.type
_entity_poly.pdbx_seq_one_letter_code
_entity_poly.pdbx_strand_id
1 'polypeptide(L)'
;MPTYSLTGARWTKPVVTWSFGQPSPMTSYTTAITAPAAQATVARAFDRWETVSGIDFTLVPGIGAAADISIGFAEFPGPLAGFAFYVVSGDGAIASAEIVIESDPGFLYQIALHEVGHAIGLDHVNDPAEIMNPVIFATDLGSGDIAGVQALYGPPRAVAPPPAPAPPPAPPSAPAPLAVAGDLNADGRADLLWQNGTSGQVVAWQMNGLAVTGGGLLGPAVGENWRVVGLGDADASGTADILFQAADGQVAIWLVSRTGGIGGGPLATNPGPAWRAVAAADFDGDGRADILWRGPGGEVVVWQMNGTTVAGGGMVPVNPGTAWRAVGAADADGDGRADILFQHESGGVAVWLMQGAQLRGGGVVAGAPGAGWEARAFADMDGDGRADILWQNATGQPAIWLMDGAAIRGGGTPSYNPGPNWTAEAARDTNGDGRADILWRSDAGEAAVWLMDGTLVAGGGLLSPVPGPDWALL
;
A
#
# COMPACT_ATOMS: atom_id res chain seq x y z
N MET A 1 11.76 38.40 2.81
CA MET A 1 11.18 38.61 1.45
C MET A 1 10.25 37.44 1.20
N PRO A 2 9.07 37.61 0.59
CA PRO A 2 8.25 36.45 0.24
C PRO A 2 9.05 35.50 -0.66
N THR A 3 8.95 34.20 -0.40
CA THR A 3 9.66 33.10 -1.11
C THR A 3 8.93 32.67 -2.38
N TYR A 4 7.97 33.46 -2.85
CA TYR A 4 7.09 33.16 -3.98
C TYR A 4 6.92 34.36 -4.91
N SER A 5 6.60 34.09 -6.19
CA SER A 5 6.31 35.09 -7.20
C SER A 5 4.92 34.84 -7.82
N LEU A 6 4.18 35.91 -8.08
CA LEU A 6 2.81 35.85 -8.62
C LEU A 6 2.72 36.72 -9.86
N THR A 7 1.97 36.27 -10.87
CA THR A 7 1.73 37.05 -12.08
C THR A 7 0.68 38.16 -11.88
N GLY A 8 -0.10 38.06 -10.80
CA GLY A 8 -1.19 38.97 -10.45
C GLY A 8 -2.55 38.61 -11.06
N ALA A 9 -2.61 37.62 -11.96
CA ALA A 9 -3.85 37.06 -12.49
C ALA A 9 -4.23 35.78 -11.71
N ARG A 10 -5.53 35.54 -11.51
CA ARG A 10 -6.04 34.31 -10.88
C ARG A 10 -7.41 33.93 -11.42
N TRP A 11 -7.80 32.68 -11.21
CA TRP A 11 -9.19 32.26 -11.37
C TRP A 11 -10.06 32.91 -10.28
N THR A 12 -11.22 33.43 -10.65
CA THR A 12 -12.19 34.02 -9.70
C THR A 12 -13.29 33.06 -9.28
N LYS A 13 -13.36 31.90 -9.95
CA LYS A 13 -14.35 30.87 -9.68
C LYS A 13 -13.81 29.81 -8.72
N PRO A 14 -14.70 29.19 -7.93
CA PRO A 14 -14.32 28.22 -6.92
C PRO A 14 -13.89 26.86 -7.48
N VAL A 15 -14.39 26.50 -8.67
CA VAL A 15 -14.13 25.24 -9.36
C VAL A 15 -13.61 25.56 -10.75
N VAL A 16 -12.45 24.99 -11.10
CA VAL A 16 -11.81 25.13 -12.41
C VAL A 16 -11.83 23.77 -13.10
N THR A 17 -12.48 23.72 -14.27
CA THR A 17 -12.55 22.49 -15.06
C THR A 17 -11.30 22.34 -15.91
N TRP A 18 -10.82 21.12 -16.09
CA TRP A 18 -9.72 20.84 -17.00
C TRP A 18 -10.00 19.61 -17.87
N SER A 19 -9.37 19.54 -19.04
CA SER A 19 -9.51 18.40 -19.94
C SER A 19 -8.23 18.16 -20.72
N PHE A 20 -8.06 16.92 -21.17
CA PHE A 20 -7.06 16.59 -22.19
C PHE A 20 -7.51 17.19 -23.52
N GLY A 21 -6.69 18.06 -24.11
CA GLY A 21 -7.05 18.89 -25.25
C GLY A 21 -7.06 18.19 -26.61
N GLN A 22 -7.56 18.90 -27.62
CA GLN A 22 -7.36 18.67 -29.06
C GLN A 22 -6.42 19.75 -29.62
N PRO A 23 -5.77 19.54 -30.77
CA PRO A 23 -4.79 20.48 -31.34
C PRO A 23 -5.28 21.94 -31.30
N SER A 24 -4.46 22.80 -30.71
CA SER A 24 -4.65 24.25 -30.68
C SER A 24 -4.07 24.86 -31.97
N PRO A 25 -4.49 26.07 -32.41
CA PRO A 25 -3.86 26.76 -33.54
C PRO A 25 -2.34 26.97 -33.38
N MET A 26 -1.81 26.83 -32.16
CA MET A 26 -0.38 26.98 -31.84
C MET A 26 0.38 25.65 -31.76
N THR A 27 -0.30 24.50 -31.59
CA THR A 27 0.38 23.23 -31.25
C THR A 27 -0.39 22.00 -31.74
N SER A 28 0.30 21.11 -32.45
CA SER A 28 -0.22 19.79 -32.84
C SER A 28 0.12 18.78 -31.75
N TYR A 29 -0.90 18.13 -31.17
CA TYR A 29 -0.66 17.15 -30.10
C TYR A 29 -0.28 15.78 -30.63
N THR A 30 0.64 15.12 -29.93
CA THR A 30 1.03 13.73 -30.19
C THR A 30 0.04 12.75 -29.56
N THR A 31 0.14 11.46 -29.92
CA THR A 31 -0.67 10.40 -29.33
C THR A 31 -0.34 10.09 -27.87
N ALA A 32 0.70 10.69 -27.28
CA ALA A 32 1.08 10.48 -25.87
C ALA A 32 -0.05 10.87 -24.90
N ILE A 33 -0.92 11.80 -25.29
CA ILE A 33 -2.08 12.25 -24.51
C ILE A 33 -3.10 11.14 -24.22
N THR A 34 -3.12 10.05 -25.00
CA THR A 34 -4.10 8.96 -24.82
C THR A 34 -3.62 7.84 -23.90
N ALA A 35 -2.36 7.88 -23.45
CA ALA A 35 -1.84 6.88 -22.53
C ALA A 35 -2.47 7.06 -21.13
N PRO A 36 -3.19 6.06 -20.58
CA PRO A 36 -3.85 6.19 -19.29
C PRO A 36 -2.91 6.56 -18.13
N ALA A 37 -1.66 6.07 -18.17
CA ALA A 37 -0.64 6.38 -17.18
C ALA A 37 -0.20 7.87 -17.20
N ALA A 38 -0.07 8.45 -18.40
CA ALA A 38 0.24 9.87 -18.55
C ALA A 38 -0.93 10.74 -18.07
N GLN A 39 -2.17 10.33 -18.40
CA GLN A 39 -3.37 11.01 -17.94
C GLN A 39 -3.51 11.00 -16.41
N ALA A 40 -3.26 9.85 -15.77
CA ALA A 40 -3.26 9.74 -14.32
C ALA A 40 -2.16 10.59 -13.67
N THR A 41 -0.98 10.68 -14.28
CA THR A 41 0.13 11.51 -13.77
C THR A 41 -0.20 12.99 -13.81
N VAL A 42 -0.83 13.45 -14.91
CA VAL A 42 -1.32 14.82 -15.03
C VAL A 42 -2.43 15.11 -14.03
N ALA A 43 -3.38 14.19 -13.84
CA ALA A 43 -4.44 14.35 -12.84
C ALA A 43 -3.88 14.54 -11.43
N ARG A 44 -2.86 13.76 -11.05
CA ARG A 44 -2.18 13.91 -9.76
C ARG A 44 -1.56 15.30 -9.55
N ALA A 45 -1.09 15.96 -10.60
CA ALA A 45 -0.56 17.31 -10.49
C ALA A 45 -1.65 18.34 -10.15
N PHE A 46 -2.84 18.22 -10.75
CA PHE A 46 -4.01 19.03 -10.38
C PHE A 46 -4.47 18.76 -8.95
N ASP A 47 -4.61 17.49 -8.57
CA ASP A 47 -5.01 17.09 -7.22
C ASP A 47 -4.05 17.66 -6.17
N ARG A 48 -2.74 17.65 -6.47
CA ARG A 48 -1.74 18.17 -5.54
C ARG A 48 -1.93 19.66 -5.23
N TRP A 49 -2.22 20.48 -6.23
CA TRP A 49 -2.51 21.91 -6.02
C TRP A 49 -3.80 22.13 -5.22
N GLU A 50 -4.84 21.31 -5.45
CA GLU A 50 -6.10 21.35 -4.70
C GLU A 50 -5.87 21.01 -3.21
N THR A 51 -4.98 20.08 -2.88
CA THR A 51 -4.70 19.73 -1.46
C THR A 51 -4.13 20.87 -0.62
N VAL A 52 -3.56 21.90 -1.24
CA VAL A 52 -2.87 23.00 -0.55
C VAL A 52 -3.54 24.36 -0.74
N SER A 53 -4.63 24.44 -1.51
CA SER A 53 -5.26 25.71 -1.87
C SER A 53 -6.78 25.66 -1.92
N GLY A 54 -7.41 26.83 -1.90
CA GLY A 54 -8.87 26.96 -1.94
C GLY A 54 -9.48 26.90 -3.35
N ILE A 55 -8.80 26.30 -4.33
CA ILE A 55 -9.27 26.07 -5.69
C ILE A 55 -9.54 24.58 -5.89
N ASP A 56 -10.70 24.25 -6.46
CA ASP A 56 -11.09 22.87 -6.74
C ASP A 56 -10.91 22.58 -8.24
N PHE A 57 -10.35 21.44 -8.61
CA PHE A 57 -10.24 21.03 -10.01
C PHE A 57 -11.26 19.96 -10.36
N THR A 58 -11.76 19.99 -11.60
CA THR A 58 -12.68 18.95 -12.08
C THR A 58 -12.30 18.53 -13.49
N LEU A 59 -11.92 17.27 -13.65
CA LEU A 59 -11.67 16.69 -14.97
C LEU A 59 -12.99 16.59 -15.74
N VAL A 60 -13.02 17.15 -16.95
CA VAL A 60 -14.09 16.92 -17.93
C VAL A 60 -13.67 15.74 -18.81
N PRO A 61 -14.36 14.59 -18.73
CA PRO A 61 -13.97 13.40 -19.49
C PRO A 61 -14.09 13.60 -21.00
N GLY A 62 -13.11 13.06 -21.73
CA GLY A 62 -13.08 13.05 -23.20
C GLY A 62 -12.02 14.00 -23.77
N ILE A 63 -11.25 13.48 -24.73
CA ILE A 63 -10.22 14.27 -25.43
C ILE A 63 -10.89 15.39 -26.24
N GLY A 64 -10.49 16.63 -26.02
CA GLY A 64 -11.06 17.82 -26.65
C GLY A 64 -12.35 18.33 -26.03
N ALA A 65 -12.72 17.83 -24.85
CA ALA A 65 -13.85 18.37 -24.12
C ALA A 65 -13.59 19.84 -23.76
N ALA A 66 -14.62 20.68 -23.87
CA ALA A 66 -14.52 22.08 -23.46
C ALA A 66 -14.31 22.16 -21.94
N ALA A 67 -13.20 22.77 -21.54
CA ALA A 67 -12.82 22.98 -20.15
C ALA A 67 -12.06 24.32 -20.03
N ASP A 68 -11.80 24.74 -18.80
CA ASP A 68 -11.12 26.01 -18.53
C ASP A 68 -9.62 25.94 -18.76
N ILE A 69 -9.04 24.79 -18.40
CA ILE A 69 -7.65 24.44 -18.67
C ILE A 69 -7.64 23.28 -19.66
N SER A 70 -6.95 23.45 -20.78
CA SER A 70 -6.67 22.35 -21.70
C SER A 70 -5.22 21.92 -21.56
N ILE A 71 -4.96 20.62 -21.56
CA ILE A 71 -3.59 20.07 -21.48
C ILE A 71 -3.31 19.13 -22.64
N GLY A 72 -2.13 19.26 -23.26
CA GLY A 72 -1.70 18.38 -24.34
C GLY A 72 -0.20 18.13 -24.37
N PHE A 73 0.22 17.21 -25.24
CA PHE A 73 1.61 16.79 -25.38
C PHE A 73 2.11 17.15 -26.78
N ALA A 74 3.29 17.75 -26.90
CA ALA A 74 3.91 18.12 -28.17
C ALA A 74 5.40 17.73 -28.17
N GLU A 75 6.05 17.74 -29.34
CA GLU A 75 7.50 17.59 -29.44
C GLU A 75 8.15 18.98 -29.54
N PHE A 76 9.14 19.25 -28.70
CA PHE A 76 9.88 20.50 -28.66
C PHE A 76 11.31 20.34 -29.16
N PRO A 77 11.80 21.24 -30.03
CA PRO A 77 13.22 21.29 -30.34
C PRO A 77 13.98 21.97 -29.19
N GLY A 78 14.73 21.21 -28.39
CA GLY A 78 15.65 21.74 -27.38
C GLY A 78 15.29 21.36 -25.93
N PRO A 79 15.76 22.12 -24.92
CA PRO A 79 15.63 21.73 -23.50
C PRO A 79 14.29 22.13 -22.86
N LEU A 80 13.32 22.61 -23.64
CA LEU A 80 12.00 22.96 -23.12
C LEU A 80 11.23 21.68 -22.81
N ALA A 81 10.72 21.58 -21.58
CA ALA A 81 10.00 20.39 -21.11
C ALA A 81 8.47 20.61 -21.05
N GLY A 82 8.04 21.87 -20.98
CA GLY A 82 6.65 22.27 -20.97
C GLY A 82 6.52 23.79 -21.04
N PHE A 83 5.29 24.26 -21.22
CA PHE A 83 4.89 25.63 -20.96
C PHE A 83 3.39 25.70 -20.69
N ALA A 84 2.97 26.70 -19.93
CA ALA A 84 1.58 27.09 -19.77
C ALA A 84 1.37 28.54 -20.21
N PHE A 85 0.23 28.81 -20.83
CA PHE A 85 -0.24 30.16 -21.08
C PHE A 85 -1.69 30.31 -20.68
N TYR A 86 -2.08 31.53 -20.34
CA TYR A 86 -3.45 31.84 -19.98
C TYR A 86 -3.91 33.17 -20.59
N VAL A 87 -5.22 33.26 -20.82
CA VAL A 87 -5.88 34.48 -21.29
C VAL A 87 -6.52 35.16 -20.09
N VAL A 88 -6.32 36.48 -19.99
CA VAL A 88 -6.87 37.31 -18.92
C VAL A 88 -8.06 38.10 -19.46
N SER A 89 -9.20 38.08 -18.76
CA SER A 89 -10.38 38.88 -19.09
C SER A 89 -10.19 40.36 -18.73
N GLY A 90 -11.07 41.24 -19.22
CA GLY A 90 -10.97 42.69 -19.02
C GLY A 90 -11.00 43.17 -17.56
N ASP A 91 -11.35 42.30 -16.62
CA ASP A 91 -11.33 42.51 -15.17
C ASP A 91 -10.07 41.96 -14.47
N GLY A 92 -9.10 41.42 -15.23
CA GLY A 92 -7.84 40.91 -14.69
C GLY A 92 -7.87 39.44 -14.21
N ALA A 93 -9.00 38.74 -14.36
CA ALA A 93 -9.13 37.32 -14.00
C ALA A 93 -8.62 36.40 -15.12
N ILE A 94 -8.15 35.21 -14.76
CA ILE A 94 -7.86 34.16 -15.74
C ILE A 94 -9.19 33.66 -16.32
N ALA A 95 -9.30 33.67 -17.65
CA ALA A 95 -10.48 33.25 -18.40
C ALA A 95 -10.34 31.86 -19.03
N SER A 96 -9.13 31.50 -19.48
CA SER A 96 -8.78 30.19 -20.02
C SER A 96 -7.28 29.94 -19.89
N ALA A 97 -6.84 28.68 -19.80
CA ALA A 97 -5.42 28.32 -19.87
C ALA A 97 -5.18 27.10 -20.77
N GLU A 98 -3.97 27.03 -21.32
CA GLU A 98 -3.48 25.88 -22.09
C GLU A 98 -2.09 25.50 -21.56
N ILE A 99 -1.92 24.21 -21.31
CA ILE A 99 -0.67 23.59 -20.88
C ILE A 99 -0.19 22.66 -21.99
N VAL A 100 1.06 22.80 -22.39
CA VAL A 100 1.69 21.88 -23.34
C VAL A 100 2.93 21.29 -22.70
N ILE A 101 3.02 19.97 -22.68
CA ILE A 101 4.15 19.20 -22.11
C ILE A 101 4.88 18.48 -23.24
N GLU A 102 6.20 18.29 -23.09
CA GLU A 102 6.99 17.46 -23.99
C GLU A 102 6.43 16.03 -24.05
N SER A 103 6.50 15.35 -25.20
CA SER A 103 5.87 14.04 -25.41
C SER A 103 6.62 12.89 -24.77
N ASP A 104 7.93 13.03 -24.54
CA ASP A 104 8.74 12.12 -23.73
C ASP A 104 9.45 12.87 -22.59
N PRO A 105 8.69 13.41 -21.62
CA PRO A 105 9.25 14.18 -20.55
C PRO A 105 9.81 13.18 -19.51
N GLY A 106 11.13 13.14 -19.35
CA GLY A 106 11.77 12.28 -18.35
C GLY A 106 11.24 12.45 -16.90
N PHE A 107 10.49 13.52 -16.62
CA PHE A 107 9.89 13.85 -15.32
C PHE A 107 8.47 14.43 -15.45
N LEU A 108 7.53 13.67 -16.04
CA LEU A 108 6.16 14.12 -16.36
C LEU A 108 5.42 14.77 -15.18
N TYR A 109 5.47 14.17 -13.98
CA TYR A 109 4.75 14.69 -12.82
C TYR A 109 5.23 16.09 -12.44
N GLN A 110 6.55 16.29 -12.35
CA GLN A 110 7.14 17.54 -11.92
C GLN A 110 6.90 18.65 -12.94
N ILE A 111 6.97 18.32 -14.23
CA ILE A 111 6.65 19.27 -15.30
C ILE A 111 5.16 19.62 -15.28
N ALA A 112 4.27 18.63 -15.18
CA ALA A 112 2.84 18.89 -15.03
C ALA A 112 2.53 19.74 -13.79
N LEU A 113 3.17 19.44 -12.65
CA LEU A 113 3.02 20.19 -11.41
C LEU A 113 3.49 21.65 -11.56
N HIS A 114 4.62 21.87 -12.23
CA HIS A 114 5.14 23.19 -12.57
C HIS A 114 4.19 23.98 -13.49
N GLU A 115 3.75 23.37 -14.59
CA GLU A 115 2.91 24.05 -15.58
C GLU A 115 1.49 24.33 -15.06
N VAL A 116 0.94 23.46 -14.20
CA VAL A 116 -0.32 23.76 -13.50
C VAL A 116 -0.14 24.98 -12.60
N GLY A 117 1.02 25.13 -11.93
CA GLY A 117 1.35 26.31 -11.13
C GLY A 117 1.26 27.62 -11.92
N HIS A 118 1.77 27.62 -13.16
CA HIS A 118 1.60 28.74 -14.08
C HIS A 118 0.14 28.96 -14.51
N ALA A 119 -0.58 27.88 -14.83
CA ALA A 119 -1.99 27.94 -15.22
C ALA A 119 -2.92 28.49 -14.11
N ILE A 120 -2.45 28.52 -12.86
CA ILE A 120 -3.17 29.06 -11.72
C ILE A 120 -2.58 30.39 -11.22
N GLY A 121 -1.62 30.99 -11.92
CA GLY A 121 -1.15 32.36 -11.68
C GLY A 121 0.13 32.50 -10.85
N LEU A 122 0.86 31.41 -10.61
CA LEU A 122 2.21 31.47 -10.05
C LEU A 122 3.23 31.83 -11.13
N ASP A 123 4.25 32.57 -10.74
CA ASP A 123 5.40 32.93 -11.58
C ASP A 123 6.67 32.26 -11.05
N HIS A 124 7.73 32.24 -11.86
CA HIS A 124 8.98 31.59 -11.50
C HIS A 124 9.60 32.16 -10.24
N VAL A 125 10.21 31.26 -9.46
CA VAL A 125 11.00 31.59 -8.29
C VAL A 125 12.43 31.08 -8.48
N ASN A 126 13.41 31.85 -8.04
CA ASN A 126 14.81 31.44 -8.16
C ASN A 126 15.29 30.69 -6.90
N ASP A 127 14.53 29.67 -6.50
CA ASP A 127 14.86 28.74 -5.41
C ASP A 127 14.72 27.30 -5.94
N PRO A 128 15.78 26.48 -5.98
CA PRO A 128 15.72 25.13 -6.53
C PRO A 128 14.88 24.15 -5.70
N ALA A 129 14.49 24.51 -4.47
CA ALA A 129 13.63 23.71 -3.61
C ALA A 129 12.13 23.85 -3.94
N GLU A 130 11.77 24.82 -4.78
CA GLU A 130 10.39 25.12 -5.16
C GLU A 130 10.11 24.54 -6.55
N ILE A 131 8.93 23.94 -6.76
CA ILE A 131 8.53 23.40 -8.07
C ILE A 131 8.50 24.49 -9.11
N MET A 132 8.16 25.74 -8.73
CA MET A 132 8.12 26.88 -9.63
C MET A 132 9.53 27.43 -9.99
N ASN A 133 10.61 26.68 -9.73
CA ASN A 133 11.92 26.99 -10.31
C ASN A 133 11.92 26.78 -11.83
N PRO A 134 12.48 27.70 -12.64
CA PRO A 134 12.58 27.53 -14.09
C PRO A 134 13.44 26.33 -14.50
N VAL A 135 14.28 25.81 -13.60
CA VAL A 135 14.98 24.53 -13.72
C VAL A 135 14.48 23.60 -12.63
N ILE A 136 13.69 22.61 -13.02
CA ILE A 136 12.99 21.71 -12.09
C ILE A 136 13.98 20.74 -11.45
N PHE A 137 14.33 20.99 -10.18
CA PHE A 137 15.05 20.06 -9.30
C PHE A 137 14.13 19.48 -8.22
N ALA A 138 13.08 20.21 -7.85
CA ALA A 138 12.12 19.80 -6.84
C ALA A 138 11.25 18.64 -7.34
N THR A 139 10.90 17.74 -6.41
CA THR A 139 10.05 16.58 -6.70
C THR A 139 8.59 16.79 -6.31
N ASP A 140 8.27 17.85 -5.57
CA ASP A 140 6.92 18.25 -5.12
C ASP A 140 6.90 19.76 -4.77
N LEU A 141 5.73 20.27 -4.34
CA LEU A 141 5.54 21.67 -3.91
C LEU A 141 6.41 22.04 -2.71
N GLY A 142 7.18 23.10 -2.85
CA GLY A 142 7.92 23.74 -1.78
C GLY A 142 7.06 24.69 -0.95
N SER A 143 7.67 25.27 0.08
CA SER A 143 6.99 26.15 1.03
C SER A 143 6.56 27.48 0.40
N GLY A 144 7.33 27.99 -0.55
CA GLY A 144 7.03 29.16 -1.37
C GLY A 144 5.87 28.90 -2.32
N ASP A 145 5.86 27.77 -3.01
CA ASP A 145 4.77 27.36 -3.90
C ASP A 145 3.42 27.33 -3.16
N ILE A 146 3.41 26.70 -1.99
CA ILE A 146 2.24 26.61 -1.11
C ILE A 146 1.81 28.00 -0.63
N ALA A 147 2.76 28.82 -0.17
CA ALA A 147 2.46 30.18 0.27
C ALA A 147 1.92 31.05 -0.88
N GLY A 148 2.44 30.89 -2.08
CA GLY A 148 2.02 31.61 -3.29
C GLY A 148 0.60 31.23 -3.70
N VAL A 149 0.29 29.94 -3.79
CA VAL A 149 -1.05 29.50 -4.19
C VAL A 149 -2.10 29.86 -3.12
N GLN A 150 -1.73 29.80 -1.83
CA GLN A 150 -2.61 30.23 -0.74
C GLN A 150 -2.80 31.76 -0.70
N ALA A 151 -1.82 32.54 -1.14
CA ALA A 151 -2.00 33.98 -1.31
C ALA A 151 -3.02 34.31 -2.42
N LEU A 152 -3.14 33.46 -3.45
CA LEU A 152 -4.11 33.62 -4.53
C LEU A 152 -5.50 33.07 -4.19
N TYR A 153 -5.59 31.90 -3.57
CA TYR A 153 -6.84 31.15 -3.43
C TYR A 153 -7.26 30.89 -1.97
N GLY A 154 -6.43 31.26 -1.00
CA GLY A 154 -6.59 30.87 0.39
C GLY A 154 -6.16 29.43 0.66
N PRO A 155 -6.12 29.01 1.94
CA PRO A 155 -5.87 27.61 2.32
C PRO A 155 -7.02 26.69 1.86
N PRO A 156 -6.82 25.36 1.90
CA PRO A 156 -7.85 24.39 1.55
C PRO A 156 -9.15 24.67 2.29
N ARG A 157 -10.28 24.61 1.57
CA ARG A 157 -11.61 24.84 2.18
C ARG A 157 -11.90 23.71 3.17
N ALA A 158 -12.28 24.08 4.39
CA ALA A 158 -12.67 23.10 5.40
C ALA A 158 -13.92 22.34 4.95
N VAL A 159 -13.78 21.02 4.76
CA VAL A 159 -14.93 20.11 4.70
C VAL A 159 -15.59 20.14 6.09
N ALA A 160 -16.92 20.27 6.15
CA ALA A 160 -17.66 20.37 7.40
C ALA A 160 -17.32 19.21 8.38
N PRO A 161 -17.25 19.46 9.70
CA PRO A 161 -16.90 18.43 10.67
C PRO A 161 -17.98 17.33 10.71
N PRO A 162 -17.61 16.06 10.90
CA PRO A 162 -18.58 14.97 11.01
C PRO A 162 -19.45 15.14 12.28
N PRO A 163 -20.67 14.57 12.31
CA PRO A 163 -21.54 14.64 13.48
C PRO A 163 -20.87 14.01 14.71
N ALA A 164 -21.26 14.47 15.91
CA ALA A 164 -20.70 14.07 17.19
C ALA A 164 -20.58 12.54 17.33
N PRO A 165 -19.53 12.03 18.03
CA PRO A 165 -19.26 10.60 18.10
C PRO A 165 -20.44 9.85 18.71
N ALA A 166 -20.91 8.82 17.99
CA ALA A 166 -21.79 7.81 18.56
C ALA A 166 -21.13 7.18 19.80
N PRO A 167 -21.91 6.68 20.78
CA PRO A 167 -21.36 5.83 21.83
C PRO A 167 -20.48 4.74 21.19
N PRO A 168 -19.36 4.33 21.84
CA PRO A 168 -18.39 3.45 21.22
C PRO A 168 -19.12 2.25 20.62
N PRO A 169 -18.91 1.94 19.33
CA PRO A 169 -19.50 0.75 18.76
C PRO A 169 -19.07 -0.43 19.62
N ALA A 170 -20.00 -1.35 19.89
CA ALA A 170 -19.63 -2.69 20.34
C ALA A 170 -18.50 -3.19 19.43
N PRO A 171 -17.47 -3.89 19.96
CA PRO A 171 -16.29 -4.27 19.19
C PRO A 171 -16.71 -4.82 17.82
N PRO A 172 -16.42 -4.12 16.72
CA PRO A 172 -16.57 -4.69 15.40
C PRO A 172 -15.58 -5.86 15.30
N SER A 173 -16.05 -6.92 14.64
CA SER A 173 -15.35 -8.18 14.38
C SER A 173 -13.85 -8.05 14.11
N ALA A 174 -13.11 -9.08 14.54
CA ALA A 174 -11.68 -9.25 14.28
C ALA A 174 -11.26 -8.68 12.90
N PRO A 175 -10.16 -7.91 12.81
CA PRO A 175 -9.61 -7.52 11.52
C PRO A 175 -9.31 -8.79 10.70
N ALA A 176 -9.35 -8.66 9.38
CA ALA A 176 -8.89 -9.72 8.49
C ALA A 176 -7.49 -10.18 8.94
N PRO A 177 -7.18 -11.48 8.91
CA PRO A 177 -5.82 -11.96 9.18
C PRO A 177 -4.85 -11.24 8.24
N LEU A 178 -3.84 -10.59 8.82
CA LEU A 178 -2.78 -9.89 8.10
C LEU A 178 -1.86 -10.92 7.42
N ALA A 179 -1.54 -10.67 6.14
CA ALA A 179 -0.57 -11.34 5.26
C ALA A 179 -0.94 -12.71 4.63
N VAL A 180 -1.25 -12.70 3.33
CA VAL A 180 -1.45 -13.88 2.46
C VAL A 180 -0.88 -13.61 1.06
N ALA A 181 0.36 -13.10 1.00
CA ALA A 181 1.20 -13.19 -0.19
C ALA A 181 2.29 -14.26 0.03
N GLY A 182 2.52 -15.11 -0.98
CA GLY A 182 3.36 -16.30 -0.89
C GLY A 182 3.63 -16.86 -2.28
N ASP A 183 4.75 -17.55 -2.46
CA ASP A 183 5.18 -18.05 -3.78
C ASP A 183 4.37 -19.29 -4.19
N LEU A 184 3.34 -19.11 -5.02
CA LEU A 184 2.40 -20.18 -5.39
C LEU A 184 2.91 -21.01 -6.58
N ASN A 185 4.00 -20.60 -7.24
CA ASN A 185 4.54 -21.24 -8.45
C ASN A 185 6.03 -21.64 -8.34
N ALA A 186 6.66 -21.41 -7.19
CA ALA A 186 8.07 -21.65 -6.88
C ALA A 186 9.04 -20.84 -7.77
N ASP A 187 8.68 -19.62 -8.16
CA ASP A 187 9.53 -18.75 -8.99
C ASP A 187 10.42 -17.77 -8.19
N GLY A 188 10.36 -17.86 -6.86
CA GLY A 188 11.12 -17.05 -5.91
C GLY A 188 10.47 -15.71 -5.59
N ARG A 189 9.25 -15.44 -6.08
CA ARG A 189 8.50 -14.20 -5.80
C ARG A 189 7.20 -14.52 -5.10
N ALA A 190 6.80 -13.63 -4.21
CA ALA A 190 5.50 -13.71 -3.56
C ALA A 190 4.39 -13.35 -4.55
N ASP A 191 3.45 -14.28 -4.71
CA ASP A 191 2.23 -14.08 -5.48
C ASP A 191 1.13 -13.49 -4.61
N LEU A 192 0.15 -12.85 -5.25
CA LEU A 192 -1.00 -12.26 -4.54
C LEU A 192 -2.20 -13.19 -4.59
N LEU A 193 -2.94 -13.26 -3.48
CA LEU A 193 -4.19 -13.98 -3.41
C LEU A 193 -5.37 -13.02 -3.23
N TRP A 194 -6.45 -13.32 -3.94
CA TRP A 194 -7.72 -12.61 -3.83
C TRP A 194 -8.82 -13.59 -3.49
N GLN A 195 -9.67 -13.25 -2.52
CA GLN A 195 -10.87 -14.05 -2.23
C GLN A 195 -12.13 -13.21 -2.41
N ASN A 196 -13.09 -13.75 -3.16
CA ASN A 196 -14.40 -13.16 -3.28
C ASN A 196 -15.23 -13.47 -2.03
N GLY A 197 -15.67 -12.44 -1.31
CA GLY A 197 -16.42 -12.58 -0.07
C GLY A 197 -17.82 -13.18 -0.22
N THR A 198 -18.38 -13.12 -1.42
CA THR A 198 -19.74 -13.59 -1.74
C THR A 198 -19.72 -14.99 -2.35
N SER A 199 -18.85 -15.27 -3.32
CA SER A 199 -18.80 -16.59 -3.94
C SER A 199 -17.87 -17.56 -3.21
N GLY A 200 -16.91 -17.06 -2.42
CA GLY A 200 -15.82 -17.87 -1.87
C GLY A 200 -14.83 -18.34 -2.95
N GLN A 201 -14.86 -17.75 -4.16
CA GLN A 201 -13.84 -18.00 -5.17
C GLN A 201 -12.51 -17.41 -4.73
N VAL A 202 -11.43 -18.10 -5.09
CA VAL A 202 -10.06 -17.67 -4.83
C VAL A 202 -9.35 -17.46 -6.16
N VAL A 203 -8.61 -16.38 -6.32
CA VAL A 203 -7.79 -16.06 -7.49
C VAL A 203 -6.38 -15.80 -7.02
N ALA A 204 -5.40 -16.36 -7.72
CA ALA A 204 -4.00 -16.02 -7.54
C ALA A 204 -3.49 -15.17 -8.70
N TRP A 205 -2.62 -14.22 -8.41
CA TRP A 205 -1.86 -13.43 -9.37
C TRP A 205 -0.39 -13.69 -9.21
N GLN A 206 0.23 -14.15 -10.28
CA GLN A 206 1.68 -14.38 -10.29
C GLN A 206 2.39 -13.05 -10.49
N MET A 207 3.31 -12.71 -9.59
CA MET A 207 3.92 -11.38 -9.55
C MET A 207 5.35 -11.35 -10.09
N ASN A 208 5.72 -10.22 -10.68
CA ASN A 208 7.10 -9.80 -10.91
C ASN A 208 7.21 -8.29 -10.69
N GLY A 209 7.42 -7.91 -9.43
CA GLY A 209 7.30 -6.55 -8.94
C GLY A 209 5.89 -6.01 -9.17
N LEU A 210 5.74 -5.01 -10.04
CA LEU A 210 4.44 -4.42 -10.37
C LEU A 210 3.66 -5.18 -11.44
N ALA A 211 4.29 -6.15 -12.12
CA ALA A 211 3.67 -6.87 -13.22
C ALA A 211 2.94 -8.12 -12.72
N VAL A 212 1.67 -8.27 -13.12
CA VAL A 212 0.96 -9.55 -13.04
C VAL A 212 1.34 -10.38 -14.27
N THR A 213 2.15 -11.40 -14.10
CA THR A 213 2.69 -12.23 -15.20
C THR A 213 1.83 -13.45 -15.51
N GLY A 214 0.89 -13.79 -14.63
CA GLY A 214 0.02 -14.95 -14.76
C GLY A 214 -0.97 -15.09 -13.61
N GLY A 215 -1.55 -16.27 -13.48
CA GLY A 215 -2.53 -16.58 -12.43
C GLY A 215 -3.95 -16.84 -12.96
N GLY A 216 -4.91 -16.90 -12.04
CA GLY A 216 -6.31 -17.22 -12.32
C GLY A 216 -7.06 -17.80 -11.12
N LEU A 217 -8.27 -18.30 -11.38
CA LEU A 217 -9.08 -18.99 -10.38
C LEU A 217 -8.36 -20.24 -9.86
N LEU A 218 -8.27 -20.36 -8.53
CA LEU A 218 -7.77 -21.53 -7.84
C LEU A 218 -8.92 -22.38 -7.30
N GLY A 219 -8.93 -23.65 -7.70
CA GLY A 219 -9.86 -24.65 -7.17
C GLY A 219 -11.35 -24.33 -7.37
N PRO A 220 -12.25 -25.13 -6.77
CA PRO A 220 -13.66 -24.80 -6.66
C PRO A 220 -13.88 -23.71 -5.58
N ALA A 221 -14.99 -22.98 -5.66
CA ALA A 221 -15.36 -22.04 -4.59
C ALA A 221 -15.47 -22.76 -3.22
N VAL A 222 -14.82 -22.23 -2.19
CA VAL A 222 -14.86 -22.80 -0.82
C VAL A 222 -16.17 -22.52 -0.09
N GLY A 223 -17.00 -21.61 -0.64
CA GLY A 223 -18.28 -21.19 -0.07
C GLY A 223 -18.14 -20.03 0.92
N GLU A 224 -19.27 -19.36 1.17
CA GLU A 224 -19.37 -18.08 1.91
C GLU A 224 -18.86 -18.11 3.36
N ASN A 225 -18.79 -19.29 3.98
CA ASN A 225 -18.41 -19.42 5.39
C ASN A 225 -16.90 -19.56 5.62
N TRP A 226 -16.12 -19.70 4.55
CA TRP A 226 -14.68 -19.91 4.62
C TRP A 226 -13.91 -18.65 4.27
N ARG A 227 -12.87 -18.36 5.02
CA ARG A 227 -11.91 -17.29 4.73
C ARG A 227 -10.52 -17.87 4.61
N VAL A 228 -9.73 -17.35 3.70
CA VAL A 228 -8.28 -17.57 3.74
C VAL A 228 -7.73 -16.84 4.96
N VAL A 229 -6.85 -17.50 5.69
CA VAL A 229 -6.29 -16.99 6.95
C VAL A 229 -4.76 -17.10 7.04
N GLY A 230 -4.11 -17.58 5.98
CA GLY A 230 -2.65 -17.63 5.90
C GLY A 230 -2.17 -18.35 4.64
N LEU A 231 -0.92 -18.07 4.26
CA LEU A 231 -0.15 -18.85 3.29
C LEU A 231 1.09 -19.42 3.93
N GLY A 232 1.48 -20.62 3.51
CA GLY A 232 2.76 -21.21 3.86
C GLY A 232 2.89 -22.61 3.26
N ASP A 233 4.10 -23.05 2.97
CA ASP A 233 4.39 -24.35 2.39
C ASP A 233 4.21 -25.46 3.44
N ALA A 234 2.99 -25.99 3.60
CA ALA A 234 2.67 -26.95 4.64
C ALA A 234 3.21 -28.36 4.32
N ASP A 235 3.49 -28.64 3.04
CA ASP A 235 3.98 -29.94 2.57
C ASP A 235 5.46 -29.98 2.14
N ALA A 236 6.20 -28.88 2.33
CA ALA A 236 7.60 -28.70 1.93
C ALA A 236 7.82 -28.95 0.43
N SER A 237 6.84 -28.59 -0.40
CA SER A 237 6.89 -28.72 -1.86
C SER A 237 7.62 -27.56 -2.53
N GLY A 238 7.94 -26.50 -1.80
CA GLY A 238 8.50 -25.25 -2.29
C GLY A 238 7.47 -24.29 -2.89
N THR A 239 6.18 -24.58 -2.73
CA THR A 239 5.07 -23.68 -3.09
C THR A 239 4.27 -23.37 -1.84
N ALA A 240 3.80 -22.13 -1.72
CA ALA A 240 2.91 -21.75 -0.65
C ALA A 240 1.56 -22.47 -0.78
N ASP A 241 1.08 -23.05 0.33
CA ASP A 241 -0.25 -23.63 0.45
C ASP A 241 -1.21 -22.63 1.08
N ILE A 242 -2.51 -22.85 0.87
CA ILE A 242 -3.55 -21.91 1.29
C ILE A 242 -4.30 -22.47 2.49
N LEU A 243 -4.20 -21.77 3.63
CA LEU A 243 -4.91 -22.11 4.86
C LEU A 243 -6.26 -21.40 4.90
N PHE A 244 -7.32 -22.16 5.10
CA PHE A 244 -8.68 -21.66 5.26
C PHE A 244 -9.21 -21.94 6.66
N GLN A 245 -10.00 -21.00 7.20
CA GLN A 245 -10.80 -21.20 8.40
C GLN A 245 -12.27 -20.86 8.14
N ALA A 246 -13.16 -21.73 8.59
CA ALA A 246 -14.59 -21.52 8.58
C ALA A 246 -15.07 -20.82 9.86
N ALA A 247 -16.24 -20.19 9.81
CA ALA A 247 -16.85 -19.51 10.96
C ALA A 247 -17.09 -20.42 12.18
N ASP A 248 -17.28 -21.73 11.97
CA ASP A 248 -17.43 -22.73 13.04
C ASP A 248 -16.08 -23.21 13.63
N GLY A 249 -14.96 -22.68 13.12
CA GLY A 249 -13.61 -23.04 13.50
C GLY A 249 -12.98 -24.12 12.63
N GLN A 250 -13.73 -24.82 11.77
CA GLN A 250 -13.19 -25.86 10.91
C GLN A 250 -12.06 -25.30 10.03
N VAL A 251 -11.01 -26.09 9.86
CA VAL A 251 -9.80 -25.70 9.14
C VAL A 251 -9.68 -26.56 7.89
N ALA A 252 -9.17 -25.99 6.80
CA ALA A 252 -8.81 -26.71 5.59
C ALA A 252 -7.50 -26.14 5.02
N ILE A 253 -6.72 -27.00 4.36
CA ILE A 253 -5.54 -26.58 3.62
C ILE A 253 -5.70 -27.02 2.18
N TRP A 254 -5.50 -26.10 1.24
CA TRP A 254 -5.28 -26.43 -0.16
C TRP A 254 -3.80 -26.52 -0.43
N LEU A 255 -3.35 -27.73 -0.77
CA LEU A 255 -1.97 -27.95 -1.18
C LEU A 255 -1.83 -27.54 -2.65
N VAL A 256 -0.93 -26.59 -2.91
CA VAL A 256 -0.69 -26.05 -4.26
C VAL A 256 0.53 -26.75 -4.82
N SER A 257 0.43 -27.30 -6.03
CA SER A 257 1.62 -27.85 -6.71
C SER A 257 2.30 -26.77 -7.55
N ARG A 258 3.59 -26.95 -7.83
CA ARG A 258 4.35 -26.13 -8.79
C ARG A 258 3.71 -25.98 -10.18
N THR A 259 2.81 -26.88 -10.56
CA THR A 259 2.09 -26.81 -11.85
C THR A 259 0.68 -26.22 -11.72
N GLY A 260 0.34 -25.63 -10.57
CA GLY A 260 -0.97 -25.04 -10.26
C GLY A 260 -2.06 -26.05 -9.91
N GLY A 261 -1.71 -27.31 -9.63
CA GLY A 261 -2.68 -28.32 -9.19
C GLY A 261 -3.06 -28.11 -7.74
N ILE A 262 -4.35 -28.25 -7.40
CA ILE A 262 -4.85 -28.11 -6.04
C ILE A 262 -5.22 -29.47 -5.46
N GLY A 263 -4.64 -29.80 -4.30
CA GLY A 263 -4.99 -30.94 -3.47
C GLY A 263 -5.45 -30.50 -2.07
N GLY A 264 -5.46 -31.45 -1.12
CA GLY A 264 -5.81 -31.16 0.28
C GLY A 264 -7.31 -31.17 0.59
N GLY A 265 -7.70 -30.49 1.67
CA GLY A 265 -9.06 -30.47 2.18
C GLY A 265 -9.16 -30.13 3.68
N PRO A 266 -10.34 -30.33 4.28
CA PRO A 266 -10.55 -30.10 5.71
C PRO A 266 -9.63 -30.97 6.58
N LEU A 267 -9.05 -30.35 7.62
CA LEU A 267 -8.28 -31.05 8.63
C LEU A 267 -9.21 -31.87 9.54
N ALA A 268 -8.72 -33.00 10.04
CA ALA A 268 -9.49 -33.83 10.98
C ALA A 268 -9.74 -33.13 12.33
N THR A 269 -8.83 -32.22 12.72
CA THR A 269 -8.92 -31.47 13.97
C THR A 269 -9.65 -30.15 13.74
N ASN A 270 -10.65 -29.85 14.59
CA ASN A 270 -11.35 -28.58 14.62
C ASN A 270 -11.07 -27.88 15.96
N PRO A 271 -10.41 -26.70 15.98
CA PRO A 271 -10.14 -25.95 17.20
C PRO A 271 -11.40 -25.30 17.79
N GLY A 272 -12.46 -25.18 17.00
CA GLY A 272 -13.74 -24.57 17.37
C GLY A 272 -13.79 -23.06 17.10
N PRO A 273 -14.99 -22.47 17.18
CA PRO A 273 -15.26 -21.12 16.68
C PRO A 273 -14.67 -20.00 17.55
N ALA A 274 -14.08 -20.32 18.69
CA ALA A 274 -13.43 -19.35 19.57
C ALA A 274 -11.94 -19.12 19.24
N TRP A 275 -11.33 -20.02 18.47
CA TRP A 275 -9.93 -19.94 18.10
C TRP A 275 -9.77 -19.31 16.72
N ARG A 276 -8.72 -18.51 16.53
CA ARG A 276 -8.41 -17.86 15.25
C ARG A 276 -6.99 -18.22 14.83
N ALA A 277 -6.84 -18.63 13.57
CA ALA A 277 -5.51 -18.72 12.98
C ALA A 277 -4.97 -17.30 12.78
N VAL A 278 -3.69 -17.09 13.10
CA VAL A 278 -3.01 -15.80 12.99
C VAL A 278 -2.02 -15.81 11.83
N ALA A 279 -1.27 -16.90 11.67
CA ALA A 279 -0.24 -17.03 10.65
C ALA A 279 0.00 -18.51 10.33
N ALA A 280 0.56 -18.76 9.15
CA ALA A 280 1.16 -20.02 8.77
C ALA A 280 2.68 -19.79 8.55
N ALA A 281 3.54 -20.46 9.31
CA ALA A 281 4.99 -20.25 9.29
C ALA A 281 5.73 -21.44 9.94
N ASP A 282 6.97 -21.72 9.57
CA ASP A 282 7.73 -22.87 10.07
C ASP A 282 8.29 -22.62 11.48
N PHE A 283 7.58 -23.03 12.53
CA PHE A 283 8.01 -22.79 13.91
C PHE A 283 9.05 -23.80 14.39
N ASP A 284 9.13 -24.99 13.77
CA ASP A 284 10.00 -26.08 14.23
C ASP A 284 11.21 -26.41 13.32
N GLY A 285 11.37 -25.64 12.25
CA GLY A 285 12.51 -25.64 11.34
C GLY A 285 12.59 -26.89 10.48
N ASP A 286 11.46 -27.56 10.22
CA ASP A 286 11.40 -28.76 9.37
C ASP A 286 11.14 -28.45 7.89
N GLY A 287 10.99 -27.17 7.55
CA GLY A 287 10.69 -26.66 6.22
C GLY A 287 9.20 -26.64 5.89
N ARG A 288 8.32 -26.92 6.85
CA ARG A 288 6.85 -26.89 6.67
C ARG A 288 6.23 -25.76 7.45
N ALA A 289 5.26 -25.09 6.85
CA ALA A 289 4.47 -24.10 7.55
C ALA A 289 3.54 -24.74 8.58
N ASP A 290 3.73 -24.37 9.84
CA ASP A 290 2.88 -24.69 10.98
C ASP A 290 1.78 -23.62 11.15
N ILE A 291 0.80 -23.87 12.01
CA ILE A 291 -0.30 -22.91 12.26
C ILE A 291 -0.17 -22.26 13.64
N LEU A 292 -0.11 -20.93 13.67
CA LEU A 292 -0.21 -20.13 14.89
C LEU A 292 -1.67 -19.82 15.21
N TRP A 293 -2.11 -20.19 16.41
CA TRP A 293 -3.45 -20.02 16.91
C TRP A 293 -3.53 -19.01 18.05
N ARG A 294 -4.62 -18.25 18.07
CA ARG A 294 -5.00 -17.40 19.19
C ARG A 294 -6.32 -17.83 19.82
N GLY A 295 -6.31 -17.96 21.14
CA GLY A 295 -7.45 -18.30 21.97
C GLY A 295 -8.17 -17.06 22.54
N PRO A 296 -9.43 -17.23 23.01
CA PRO A 296 -10.26 -16.12 23.50
C PRO A 296 -9.76 -15.49 24.80
N GLY A 297 -8.98 -16.22 25.60
CA GLY A 297 -8.31 -15.71 26.81
C GLY A 297 -6.92 -15.13 26.53
N GLY A 298 -6.57 -14.97 25.25
CA GLY A 298 -5.25 -14.52 24.82
C GLY A 298 -4.23 -15.65 24.70
N GLU A 299 -4.63 -16.92 24.85
CA GLU A 299 -3.75 -18.08 24.72
C GLU A 299 -3.11 -18.15 23.33
N VAL A 300 -1.92 -18.75 23.27
CA VAL A 300 -1.17 -18.97 22.04
C VAL A 300 -0.92 -20.47 21.91
N VAL A 301 -1.25 -21.04 20.76
CA VAL A 301 -1.02 -22.46 20.44
C VAL A 301 -0.33 -22.54 19.08
N VAL A 302 0.64 -23.43 18.95
CA VAL A 302 1.24 -23.78 17.64
C VAL A 302 0.79 -25.20 17.30
N TRP A 303 0.26 -25.40 16.10
CA TRP A 303 0.06 -26.72 15.52
C TRP A 303 1.18 -27.01 14.55
N GLN A 304 1.98 -28.02 14.84
CA GLN A 304 3.03 -28.45 13.92
C GLN A 304 2.41 -29.29 12.81
N MET A 305 2.67 -28.97 11.56
CA MET A 305 1.96 -29.53 10.41
C MET A 305 2.84 -30.45 9.57
N ASN A 306 2.21 -31.45 8.95
CA ASN A 306 2.81 -32.26 7.89
C ASN A 306 1.78 -32.40 6.77
N GLY A 307 1.80 -31.45 5.84
CA GLY A 307 0.74 -31.23 4.85
C GLY A 307 -0.60 -30.96 5.56
N THR A 308 -1.59 -31.79 5.29
CA THR A 308 -2.94 -31.67 5.89
C THR A 308 -3.11 -32.40 7.23
N THR A 309 -2.01 -32.79 7.89
CA THR A 309 -2.06 -33.50 9.18
C THR A 309 -1.39 -32.67 10.28
N VAL A 310 -2.04 -32.56 11.45
CA VAL A 310 -1.40 -32.02 12.65
C VAL A 310 -0.46 -33.08 13.21
N ALA A 311 0.84 -32.87 13.06
CA ALA A 311 1.90 -33.78 13.48
C ALA A 311 2.31 -33.60 14.95
N GLY A 312 2.13 -32.39 15.49
CA GLY A 312 2.55 -32.05 16.84
C GLY A 312 2.11 -30.66 17.30
N GLY A 313 2.95 -30.02 18.11
CA GLY A 313 2.71 -28.70 18.69
C GLY A 313 2.04 -28.73 20.06
N GLY A 314 1.49 -27.59 20.46
CA GLY A 314 0.89 -27.41 21.78
C GLY A 314 0.69 -25.95 22.17
N MET A 315 0.18 -25.75 23.38
CA MET A 315 0.04 -24.43 23.97
C MET A 315 1.40 -23.89 24.39
N VAL A 316 1.69 -22.65 24.01
CA VAL A 316 2.87 -21.94 24.48
C VAL A 316 2.70 -21.69 25.99
N PRO A 317 3.69 -22.00 26.84
CA PRO A 317 3.52 -21.97 28.31
C PRO A 317 3.18 -20.58 28.89
N VAL A 318 3.48 -19.52 28.14
CA VAL A 318 3.20 -18.13 28.53
C VAL A 318 1.94 -17.67 27.83
N ASN A 319 0.97 -17.14 28.59
CA ASN A 319 -0.19 -16.47 28.03
C ASN A 319 0.05 -14.95 28.08
N PRO A 320 0.15 -14.26 26.93
CA PRO A 320 0.35 -12.81 26.90
C PRO A 320 -0.90 -12.03 27.35
N GLY A 321 -2.08 -12.65 27.36
CA GLY A 321 -3.35 -12.05 27.73
C GLY A 321 -4.02 -11.33 26.56
N THR A 322 -5.30 -10.96 26.74
CA THR A 322 -6.16 -10.43 25.66
C THR A 322 -5.73 -9.07 25.15
N ALA A 323 -5.02 -8.27 25.96
CA ALA A 323 -4.57 -6.94 25.57
C ALA A 323 -3.39 -6.94 24.59
N TRP A 324 -2.79 -8.10 24.34
CA TRP A 324 -1.76 -8.28 23.32
C TRP A 324 -2.38 -8.94 22.10
N ARG A 325 -2.24 -8.33 20.93
CA ARG A 325 -2.57 -8.90 19.62
C ARG A 325 -1.32 -9.57 19.03
N ALA A 326 -1.45 -10.78 18.51
CA ALA A 326 -0.40 -11.37 17.67
C ALA A 326 -0.54 -10.78 16.28
N VAL A 327 0.52 -10.14 15.78
CA VAL A 327 0.49 -9.39 14.51
C VAL A 327 0.84 -10.31 13.34
N GLY A 328 1.84 -11.18 13.51
CA GLY A 328 2.30 -12.10 12.49
C GLY A 328 3.43 -12.99 13.01
N ALA A 329 3.92 -13.87 12.14
CA ALA A 329 5.03 -14.77 12.44
C ALA A 329 6.04 -14.82 11.29
N ALA A 330 7.33 -14.73 11.63
CA ALA A 330 8.47 -14.75 10.71
C ALA A 330 9.77 -14.92 11.53
N ASP A 331 10.87 -15.35 10.90
CA ASP A 331 12.15 -15.58 11.58
C ASP A 331 12.82 -14.26 11.99
N ALA A 332 12.84 -13.94 13.29
CA ALA A 332 13.33 -12.66 13.78
C ALA A 332 14.83 -12.68 14.11
N ASP A 333 15.40 -13.87 14.35
CA ASP A 333 16.79 -14.02 14.82
C ASP A 333 17.68 -14.85 13.87
N GLY A 334 17.18 -15.17 12.67
CA GLY A 334 17.88 -15.85 11.60
C GLY A 334 18.26 -17.28 11.95
N ASP A 335 17.51 -17.94 12.84
CA ASP A 335 17.76 -19.34 13.22
C ASP A 335 17.03 -20.36 12.33
N GLY A 336 16.27 -19.87 11.35
CA GLY A 336 15.48 -20.65 10.40
C GLY A 336 14.12 -21.07 10.93
N ARG A 337 13.65 -20.51 12.05
CA ARG A 337 12.34 -20.79 12.65
C ARG A 337 11.54 -19.51 12.75
N ALA A 338 10.23 -19.61 12.61
CA ALA A 338 9.32 -18.51 12.79
C ALA A 338 9.20 -18.10 14.25
N ASP A 339 9.29 -16.80 14.50
CA ASP A 339 9.05 -16.13 15.77
C ASP A 339 7.73 -15.37 15.74
N ILE A 340 7.28 -14.82 16.87
CA ILE A 340 5.98 -14.14 16.98
C ILE A 340 6.15 -12.68 17.35
N LEU A 341 5.56 -11.79 16.54
CA LEU A 341 5.40 -10.38 16.86
C LEU A 341 4.06 -10.14 17.57
N PHE A 342 4.13 -9.49 18.73
CA PHE A 342 2.97 -9.02 19.47
C PHE A 342 2.93 -7.50 19.59
N GLN A 343 1.73 -6.93 19.52
CA GLN A 343 1.46 -5.54 19.84
C GLN A 343 0.40 -5.45 20.95
N HIS A 344 0.70 -4.68 21.99
CA HIS A 344 -0.23 -4.36 23.08
C HIS A 344 -1.15 -3.20 22.69
N GLU A 345 -2.37 -3.17 23.21
CA GLU A 345 -3.35 -2.08 23.01
C GLU A 345 -2.80 -0.69 23.40
N SER A 346 -1.83 -0.62 24.32
CA SER A 346 -1.16 0.64 24.70
C SER A 346 -0.05 1.06 23.73
N GLY A 347 0.18 0.34 22.64
CA GLY A 347 1.28 0.52 21.70
C GLY A 347 2.58 -0.18 22.08
N GLY A 348 2.62 -0.95 23.18
CA GLY A 348 3.79 -1.77 23.54
C GLY A 348 4.04 -2.88 22.52
N VAL A 349 5.27 -3.35 22.39
CA VAL A 349 5.67 -4.33 21.37
C VAL A 349 6.50 -5.42 22.01
N ALA A 350 6.31 -6.67 21.60
CA ALA A 350 7.14 -7.78 22.05
C ALA A 350 7.40 -8.74 20.90
N VAL A 351 8.61 -9.30 20.86
CA VAL A 351 8.98 -10.40 19.96
C VAL A 351 9.25 -11.63 20.82
N TRP A 352 8.62 -12.76 20.49
CA TRP A 352 8.85 -14.04 21.15
C TRP A 352 9.65 -14.94 20.23
N LEU A 353 10.85 -15.33 20.68
CA LEU A 353 11.71 -16.24 19.93
C LEU A 353 11.30 -17.68 20.21
N MET A 354 10.99 -18.46 19.19
CA MET A 354 10.28 -19.73 19.31
C MET A 354 11.14 -20.94 18.96
N GLN A 355 10.74 -22.11 19.46
CA GLN A 355 11.24 -23.41 19.03
C GLN A 355 10.07 -24.41 19.05
N GLY A 356 9.34 -24.49 17.95
CA GLY A 356 8.02 -25.11 17.89
C GLY A 356 7.05 -24.38 18.82
N ALA A 357 6.35 -25.13 19.67
CA ALA A 357 5.45 -24.57 20.69
C ALA A 357 6.15 -24.03 21.96
N GLN A 358 7.49 -24.00 22.01
CA GLN A 358 8.24 -23.53 23.17
C GLN A 358 8.76 -22.10 22.98
N LEU A 359 8.71 -21.31 24.05
CA LEU A 359 9.33 -19.99 24.10
C LEU A 359 10.81 -20.14 24.45
N ARG A 360 11.69 -19.81 23.51
CA ARG A 360 13.15 -19.88 23.67
C ARG A 360 13.72 -18.59 24.24
N GLY A 361 13.14 -17.45 23.89
CA GLY A 361 13.64 -16.13 24.30
C GLY A 361 12.77 -14.97 23.81
N GLY A 362 13.41 -13.84 23.54
CA GLY A 362 12.74 -12.60 23.15
C GLY A 362 12.35 -11.73 24.33
N GLY A 363 11.40 -10.83 24.13
CA GLY A 363 10.93 -9.90 25.15
C GLY A 363 10.25 -8.66 24.58
N VAL A 364 9.97 -7.71 25.48
CA VAL A 364 9.44 -6.39 25.11
C VAL A 364 10.50 -5.62 24.34
N VAL A 365 10.12 -5.10 23.17
CA VAL A 365 10.97 -4.23 22.36
C VAL A 365 10.95 -2.83 22.97
N ALA A 366 12.12 -2.34 23.40
CA ALA A 366 12.26 -1.01 23.97
C ALA A 366 12.11 0.06 22.89
N GLY A 367 11.47 1.19 23.22
CA GLY A 367 11.32 2.31 22.28
C GLY A 367 10.08 2.26 21.40
N ALA A 368 9.08 1.42 21.75
CA ALA A 368 7.79 1.32 21.09
C ALA A 368 7.25 2.69 20.59
N PRO A 369 6.77 2.80 19.34
CA PRO A 369 6.44 4.10 18.73
C PRO A 369 5.20 4.77 19.35
N GLY A 370 4.52 4.08 20.28
CA GLY A 370 3.37 4.56 21.03
C GLY A 370 2.04 4.13 20.40
N ALA A 371 0.93 4.41 21.09
CA ALA A 371 -0.41 3.96 20.70
C ALA A 371 -0.93 4.54 19.36
N GLY A 372 -0.25 5.53 18.77
CA GLY A 372 -0.61 6.12 17.48
C GLY A 372 -0.12 5.33 16.27
N TRP A 373 0.60 4.23 16.48
CA TRP A 373 1.19 3.39 15.44
C TRP A 373 0.71 1.96 15.56
N GLU A 374 0.44 1.35 14.42
CA GLU A 374 0.02 -0.05 14.29
C GLU A 374 1.08 -0.85 13.54
N ALA A 375 1.47 -2.01 14.09
CA ALA A 375 2.29 -2.95 13.36
C ALA A 375 1.42 -3.62 12.29
N ARG A 376 1.81 -3.46 11.02
CA ARG A 376 1.10 -3.92 9.83
C ARG A 376 1.68 -5.22 9.28
N ALA A 377 3.00 -5.41 9.36
CA ALA A 377 3.65 -6.63 8.89
C ALA A 377 4.90 -6.97 9.70
N PHE A 378 5.27 -8.25 9.63
CA PHE A 378 6.50 -8.81 10.17
C PHE A 378 7.18 -9.61 9.06
N ALA A 379 8.25 -9.05 8.46
CA ALA A 379 8.88 -9.55 7.23
C ALA A 379 10.29 -8.97 7.08
N ASP A 380 11.18 -9.66 6.37
CA ASP A 380 12.54 -9.20 6.09
C ASP A 380 12.55 -8.05 5.08
N MET A 381 12.75 -6.81 5.54
CA MET A 381 12.62 -5.61 4.69
C MET A 381 13.97 -5.22 4.08
N ASP A 382 15.10 -5.61 4.67
CA ASP A 382 16.45 -5.23 4.22
C ASP A 382 17.30 -6.37 3.62
N GLY A 383 16.80 -7.60 3.69
CA GLY A 383 17.35 -8.79 3.05
C GLY A 383 18.46 -9.46 3.86
N ASP A 384 18.52 -9.22 5.18
CA ASP A 384 19.52 -9.82 6.07
C ASP A 384 19.13 -11.23 6.59
N GLY A 385 17.93 -11.71 6.21
CA GLY A 385 17.37 -12.98 6.62
C GLY A 385 16.63 -12.94 7.96
N ARG A 386 16.38 -11.75 8.53
CA ARG A 386 15.63 -11.53 9.78
C ARG A 386 14.39 -10.69 9.52
N ALA A 387 13.35 -10.95 10.27
CA ALA A 387 12.08 -10.25 10.14
C ALA A 387 12.11 -8.89 10.84
N ASP A 388 11.73 -7.87 10.09
CA ASP A 388 11.57 -6.48 10.49
C ASP A 388 10.10 -6.12 10.71
N ILE A 389 9.86 -4.95 11.30
CA ILE A 389 8.50 -4.48 11.60
C ILE A 389 8.13 -3.32 10.69
N LEU A 390 7.08 -3.52 9.89
CA LEU A 390 6.38 -2.44 9.19
C LEU A 390 5.32 -1.85 10.11
N TRP A 391 5.45 -0.56 10.38
CA TRP A 391 4.50 0.27 11.11
C TRP A 391 3.70 1.13 10.16
N GLN A 392 2.49 1.48 10.58
CA GLN A 392 1.72 2.55 9.96
C GLN A 392 0.92 3.31 11.02
N ASN A 393 0.84 4.64 10.88
CA ASN A 393 -0.01 5.46 11.75
C ASN A 393 -1.34 5.86 11.08
N ALA A 394 -2.22 6.51 11.85
CA ALA A 394 -3.53 6.94 11.37
C ALA A 394 -3.51 7.99 10.25
N THR A 395 -2.37 8.64 9.99
CA THR A 395 -2.23 9.57 8.85
C THR A 395 -1.78 8.86 7.57
N GLY A 396 -1.65 7.53 7.62
CA GLY A 396 -1.17 6.70 6.52
C GLY A 396 0.35 6.49 6.50
N GLN A 397 1.12 7.23 7.30
CA GLN A 397 2.58 7.25 7.20
C GLN A 397 3.16 5.89 7.61
N PRO A 398 3.93 5.22 6.74
CA PRO A 398 4.68 4.04 7.12
C PRO A 398 5.97 4.40 7.87
N ALA A 399 6.42 3.47 8.70
CA ALA A 399 7.79 3.44 9.25
C ALA A 399 8.26 1.99 9.31
N ILE A 400 9.55 1.76 9.17
CA ILE A 400 10.17 0.43 9.23
C ILE A 400 11.17 0.42 10.36
N TRP A 401 11.14 -0.62 11.18
CA TRP A 401 12.17 -0.92 12.16
C TRP A 401 12.94 -2.14 11.71
N LEU A 402 14.25 -1.97 11.58
CA LEU A 402 15.16 -3.06 11.27
C LEU A 402 15.53 -3.78 12.58
N MET A 403 15.39 -5.10 12.62
CA MET A 403 15.38 -5.89 13.86
C MET A 403 16.49 -6.94 13.90
N ASP A 404 16.85 -7.34 15.13
CA ASP A 404 17.62 -8.56 15.40
C ASP A 404 17.03 -9.19 16.67
N GLY A 405 16.12 -10.14 16.47
CA GLY A 405 15.20 -10.64 17.48
C GLY A 405 14.34 -9.52 18.06
N ALA A 406 14.44 -9.30 19.37
CA ALA A 406 13.71 -8.22 20.07
C ALA A 406 14.46 -6.87 20.10
N ALA A 407 15.61 -6.75 19.42
CA ALA A 407 16.42 -5.54 19.43
C ALA A 407 16.25 -4.72 18.14
N ILE A 408 15.99 -3.42 18.27
CA ILE A 408 15.97 -2.48 17.14
C ILE A 408 17.43 -2.17 16.74
N ARG A 409 17.78 -2.40 15.47
CA ARG A 409 19.10 -2.12 14.89
C ARG A 409 19.13 -0.83 14.07
N GLY A 410 18.00 -0.48 13.50
CA GLY A 410 17.85 0.71 12.70
C GLY A 410 16.39 0.92 12.34
N GLY A 411 16.15 1.78 11.37
CA GLY A 411 14.82 2.05 10.88
C GLY A 411 14.74 3.37 10.16
N GLY A 412 13.58 3.62 9.56
CA GLY A 412 13.34 4.82 8.78
C GLY A 412 11.88 4.96 8.44
N THR A 413 11.49 6.18 8.09
CA THR A 413 10.20 6.45 7.45
C THR A 413 10.43 6.51 5.94
N PRO A 414 9.76 5.65 5.15
CA PRO A 414 9.73 5.81 3.71
C PRO A 414 9.35 7.26 3.34
N SER A 415 9.99 7.80 2.30
CA SER A 415 9.84 9.22 1.91
C SER A 415 8.43 9.57 1.40
N TYR A 416 7.63 8.56 1.07
CA TYR A 416 6.25 8.70 0.64
C TYR A 416 5.29 8.34 1.78
N ASN A 417 4.22 9.12 1.91
CA ASN A 417 3.07 8.78 2.73
C ASN A 417 1.90 8.52 1.76
N PRO A 418 1.32 7.30 1.73
CA PRO A 418 0.19 7.02 0.84
C PRO A 418 -1.09 7.74 1.29
N GLY A 419 -1.13 8.27 2.52
CA GLY A 419 -2.27 8.97 3.09
C GLY A 419 -3.21 8.04 3.87
N PRO A 420 -4.16 8.60 4.61
CA PRO A 420 -4.98 7.85 5.58
C PRO A 420 -5.94 6.85 4.94
N ASN A 421 -6.25 7.00 3.65
CA ASN A 421 -7.17 6.11 2.92
C ASN A 421 -6.48 4.86 2.38
N TRP A 422 -5.19 4.68 2.68
CA TRP A 422 -4.40 3.54 2.27
C TRP A 422 -3.94 2.78 3.50
N THR A 423 -4.09 1.46 3.47
CA THR A 423 -3.66 0.55 4.53
C THR A 423 -2.62 -0.41 3.97
N ALA A 424 -1.53 -0.63 4.71
CA ALA A 424 -0.61 -1.72 4.39
C ALA A 424 -1.24 -3.03 4.86
N GLU A 425 -1.52 -3.93 3.92
CA GLU A 425 -2.15 -5.23 4.20
C GLU A 425 -1.11 -6.33 4.42
N ALA A 426 0.04 -6.25 3.75
CA ALA A 426 1.11 -7.22 3.84
C ALA A 426 2.47 -6.64 3.45
N ALA A 427 3.53 -7.36 3.81
CA ALA A 427 4.88 -7.12 3.29
C ALA A 427 5.55 -8.44 2.88
N ARG A 428 5.94 -8.57 1.60
CA ARG A 428 6.55 -9.77 0.99
C ARG A 428 7.34 -9.42 -0.27
N ASP A 429 8.33 -10.22 -0.63
CA ASP A 429 9.19 -10.00 -1.80
C ASP A 429 8.45 -10.31 -3.10
N THR A 430 7.88 -9.29 -3.75
CA THR A 430 7.10 -9.47 -5.00
C THR A 430 7.98 -9.50 -6.24
N ASN A 431 9.26 -9.16 -6.12
CA ASN A 431 10.17 -8.93 -7.24
C ASN A 431 11.37 -9.89 -7.28
N GLY A 432 11.63 -10.62 -6.20
CA GLY A 432 12.63 -11.67 -6.06
C GLY A 432 14.02 -11.14 -5.72
N ASP A 433 14.14 -9.94 -5.14
CA ASP A 433 15.42 -9.35 -4.74
C ASP A 433 15.86 -9.71 -3.31
N GLY A 434 15.05 -10.50 -2.60
CA GLY A 434 15.28 -10.94 -1.23
C GLY A 434 14.77 -9.97 -0.17
N ARG A 435 14.08 -8.89 -0.55
CA ARG A 435 13.49 -7.90 0.38
C ARG A 435 11.99 -7.85 0.26
N ALA A 436 11.31 -7.65 1.38
CA ALA A 436 9.87 -7.52 1.41
C ALA A 436 9.41 -6.17 0.86
N ASP A 437 8.50 -6.22 -0.12
CA ASP A 437 7.77 -5.10 -0.70
C ASP A 437 6.46 -4.86 0.07
N ILE A 438 5.96 -3.62 0.07
CA ILE A 438 4.72 -3.28 0.80
C ILE A 438 3.52 -3.35 -0.14
N LEU A 439 2.52 -4.15 0.25
CA LEU A 439 1.24 -4.22 -0.43
C LEU A 439 0.25 -3.26 0.24
N TRP A 440 -0.28 -2.35 -0.56
CA TRP A 440 -1.21 -1.33 -0.14
C TRP A 440 -2.61 -1.60 -0.67
N ARG A 441 -3.61 -1.30 0.15
CA ARG A 441 -5.03 -1.31 -0.20
C ARG A 441 -5.63 0.05 0.06
N SER A 442 -6.40 0.59 -0.89
CA SER A 442 -7.17 1.82 -0.65
C SER A 442 -8.60 1.51 -0.20
N ASP A 443 -9.22 2.46 0.49
CA ASP A 443 -10.64 2.41 0.85
C ASP A 443 -11.57 2.32 -0.38
N ALA A 444 -11.10 2.80 -1.54
CA ALA A 444 -11.80 2.71 -2.82
C ALA A 444 -11.67 1.33 -3.48
N GLY A 445 -10.89 0.42 -2.89
CA GLY A 445 -10.66 -0.90 -3.42
C GLY A 445 -9.58 -0.96 -4.50
N GLU A 446 -8.65 -0.01 -4.52
CA GLU A 446 -7.44 -0.11 -5.33
C GLU A 446 -6.36 -0.91 -4.58
N ALA A 447 -5.41 -1.47 -5.32
CA ALA A 447 -4.25 -2.11 -4.74
C ALA A 447 -2.98 -1.53 -5.35
N ALA A 448 -1.92 -1.41 -4.56
CA ALA A 448 -0.62 -0.94 -5.02
C ALA A 448 0.49 -1.76 -4.37
N VAL A 449 1.65 -1.78 -5.01
CA VAL A 449 2.88 -2.32 -4.44
C VAL A 449 3.92 -1.21 -4.40
N TRP A 450 4.62 -1.10 -3.28
CA TRP A 450 5.85 -0.34 -3.18
C TRP A 450 7.00 -1.34 -3.13
N LEU A 451 7.88 -1.26 -4.13
CA LEU A 451 9.11 -2.03 -4.15
C LEU A 451 10.10 -1.39 -3.19
N MET A 452 10.65 -2.18 -2.27
CA MET A 452 11.45 -1.67 -1.16
C MET A 452 12.94 -2.03 -1.30
N ASP A 453 13.80 -1.11 -0.86
CA ASP A 453 15.23 -1.34 -0.64
C ASP A 453 15.56 -0.95 0.81
N GLY A 454 15.37 -1.91 1.72
CA GLY A 454 15.41 -1.68 3.16
C GLY A 454 14.29 -0.72 3.57
N THR A 455 14.68 0.45 4.10
CA THR A 455 13.73 1.47 4.55
C THR A 455 13.29 2.44 3.44
N LEU A 456 13.81 2.29 2.22
CA LEU A 456 13.58 3.21 1.10
C LEU A 456 12.62 2.61 0.08
N VAL A 457 11.83 3.46 -0.59
CA VAL A 457 10.99 3.06 -1.72
C VAL A 457 11.85 3.10 -2.98
N ALA A 458 12.13 1.94 -3.56
CA ALA A 458 12.88 1.80 -4.81
C ALA A 458 11.98 2.00 -6.05
N GLY A 459 10.70 1.70 -5.92
CA GLY A 459 9.69 1.90 -6.95
C GLY A 459 8.29 1.63 -6.42
N GLY A 460 7.27 1.81 -7.25
CA GLY A 460 5.91 1.49 -6.84
C GLY A 460 4.87 1.88 -7.87
N GLY A 461 3.68 1.31 -7.73
CA GLY A 461 2.57 1.60 -8.63
C GLY A 461 1.30 0.88 -8.25
N LEU A 462 0.19 1.34 -8.85
CA LEU A 462 -1.10 0.66 -8.77
C LEU A 462 -1.01 -0.67 -9.51
N LEU A 463 -1.59 -1.70 -8.91
CA LEU A 463 -1.88 -2.95 -9.58
C LEU A 463 -3.17 -2.81 -10.39
N SER A 464 -3.18 -3.32 -11.61
CA SER A 464 -4.35 -3.25 -12.48
C SER A 464 -4.40 -4.44 -13.43
N PRO A 465 -5.60 -5.00 -13.70
CA PRO A 465 -6.90 -4.62 -13.13
C PRO A 465 -7.16 -5.25 -11.76
N VAL A 466 -7.62 -4.48 -10.78
CA VAL A 466 -8.03 -5.03 -9.47
C VAL A 466 -9.36 -5.77 -9.58
N PRO A 467 -9.54 -6.95 -8.94
CA PRO A 467 -10.84 -7.60 -8.90
C PRO A 467 -11.88 -6.68 -8.23
N GLY A 468 -13.15 -6.80 -8.64
CA GLY A 468 -14.22 -5.89 -8.20
C GLY A 468 -14.41 -5.80 -6.67
N PRO A 469 -15.32 -4.94 -6.18
CA PRO A 469 -15.42 -4.57 -4.75
C PRO A 469 -15.72 -5.76 -3.80
N ASP A 470 -16.23 -6.87 -4.33
CA ASP A 470 -16.51 -8.09 -3.54
C ASP A 470 -15.24 -8.93 -3.27
N TRP A 471 -14.07 -8.51 -3.74
CA TRP A 471 -12.81 -9.22 -3.57
C TRP A 471 -11.92 -8.54 -2.53
N ALA A 472 -11.46 -9.33 -1.56
CA ALA A 472 -10.42 -8.94 -0.64
C ALA A 472 -9.06 -9.34 -1.22
N LEU A 473 -8.11 -8.40 -1.20
CA LEU A 473 -6.68 -8.71 -1.29
C LEU A 473 -6.29 -9.37 0.03
N LEU A 474 -5.51 -10.44 -0.06
CA LEU A 474 -5.06 -11.19 1.10
C LEU A 474 -3.53 -11.11 1.17
#